data_AF-F9NYB3-F1
#
_entry.id   AF-F9NYB3-F1
#
_cell.length_a   1.000
_cell.length_b   1.000
_cell.length_c   1.000
_cell.angle_alpha   90.00
_cell.angle_beta   90.00
_cell.angle_gamma   90.00
#
_symmetry.space_group_name_H-M   'P 1'
#
loop_
_entity.id
_entity.type
_entity.pdbx_description
1 polymer ?
#
loop_
_entity_poly.entity_id
_entity_poly.type
_entity_poly.pdbx_seq_one_letter_code
_entity_poly.pdbx_strand_id
1 'polypeptide(L)'
;MDGLFGQYRRWMGLNDADVTWLEAVGRAFAAAGGTGSVKLADVALEAGLRAAGVSVTREDIQVSSPTLSGIDPATGYIEDPVNSATGNFVLPETDLAFGGPSQELVISRMYNSTLAAAHDEPEACGVLGPGWSTILDQRLIVTDEQARWVRDDGREIVFPLTGRNGASGSPHC
;
A
#
# COMPACT_ATOMS: atom_id res chain seq x y z
N MET A 1 -9.99 -6.05 -13.80
CA MET A 1 -8.54 -6.00 -14.11
C MET A 1 -7.94 -5.20 -12.97
N ASP A 2 -7.53 -5.91 -11.91
CA ASP A 2 -7.46 -5.33 -10.56
C ASP A 2 -6.00 -5.09 -10.17
N GLY A 3 -5.37 -4.15 -10.87
CA GLY A 3 -3.98 -3.76 -10.64
C GLY A 3 -3.69 -2.34 -11.11
N LEU A 4 -2.44 -1.89 -11.00
CA LEU A 4 -2.00 -0.51 -11.26
C LEU A 4 -2.52 0.05 -12.60
N PHE A 5 -2.40 -0.70 -13.69
CA PHE A 5 -2.87 -0.25 -15.01
C PHE A 5 -4.39 -0.15 -15.11
N GLY A 6 -5.13 -0.99 -14.38
CA GLY A 6 -6.58 -0.91 -14.25
C GLY A 6 -7.01 0.33 -13.46
N GLN A 7 -6.30 0.63 -12.37
CA GLN A 7 -6.52 1.83 -11.56
C GLN A 7 -6.19 3.12 -12.33
N TYR A 8 -5.09 3.15 -13.07
CA TYR A 8 -4.74 4.28 -13.94
C TYR A 8 -5.81 4.53 -15.00
N ARG A 9 -6.32 3.48 -15.64
CA ARG A 9 -7.41 3.60 -16.62
C ARG A 9 -8.70 4.10 -15.98
N ARG A 10 -9.03 3.64 -14.77
CA ARG A 10 -10.17 4.16 -13.99
C ARG A 10 -9.99 5.64 -13.67
N TRP A 11 -8.79 6.05 -13.28
CA TRP A 11 -8.47 7.45 -13.01
C TRP A 11 -8.66 8.35 -14.22
N MET A 12 -8.19 7.93 -15.40
CA MET A 12 -8.44 8.67 -16.65
C MET A 12 -9.94 8.80 -16.92
N GLY A 13 -10.73 7.73 -16.75
CA GLY A 13 -12.18 7.78 -16.91
C GLY A 13 -12.87 8.73 -15.91
N LEU A 14 -12.37 8.83 -14.68
CA LEU A 14 -12.86 9.82 -13.71
C LEU A 14 -12.52 11.26 -14.14
N ASN A 15 -11.37 11.50 -14.76
CA ASN A 15 -11.03 12.84 -15.27
C ASN A 15 -11.90 13.23 -16.47
N ASP A 16 -12.22 12.30 -17.37
CA ASP A 16 -13.16 12.56 -18.46
C ASP A 16 -14.58 12.88 -17.92
N ALA A 17 -14.96 12.23 -16.82
CA ALA A 17 -16.21 12.53 -16.13
C ALA A 17 -16.20 13.95 -15.50
N ASP A 18 -15.07 14.41 -14.96
CA ASP A 18 -14.94 15.78 -14.43
C ASP A 18 -15.08 16.84 -15.53
N VAL A 19 -14.54 16.58 -16.72
CA VAL A 19 -14.73 17.48 -17.87
C VAL A 19 -16.23 17.61 -18.19
N THR A 20 -16.93 16.48 -18.22
CA THR A 20 -18.38 16.44 -18.46
C THR A 20 -19.15 17.17 -17.37
N TRP A 21 -18.73 17.04 -16.11
CA TRP A 21 -19.31 17.76 -14.97
C TRP A 21 -19.10 19.27 -15.09
N LEU A 22 -17.88 19.73 -15.37
CA LEU A 22 -17.56 21.16 -15.55
C LEU A 22 -18.38 21.79 -16.69
N GLU A 23 -18.55 21.07 -17.80
CA GLU A 23 -19.40 21.51 -18.90
C GLU A 23 -20.88 21.60 -18.51
N ALA A 24 -21.37 20.68 -17.69
CA ALA A 24 -22.74 20.71 -17.18
C ALA A 24 -22.96 21.88 -16.21
N VAL A 25 -22.02 22.14 -15.30
CA VAL A 25 -22.02 23.32 -14.43
C VAL A 25 -22.01 24.60 -15.29
N GLY A 26 -21.10 24.68 -16.25
CA GLY A 26 -20.99 25.82 -17.16
C GLY A 26 -22.30 26.08 -17.92
N ARG A 27 -22.96 25.04 -18.43
CA ARG A 27 -24.27 25.14 -19.08
C ARG A 27 -25.35 25.61 -18.13
N ALA A 28 -25.37 25.15 -16.88
CA ALA A 28 -26.34 25.60 -15.88
C ALA A 28 -26.21 27.10 -15.59
N PHE A 29 -24.97 27.60 -15.42
CA PHE A 29 -24.73 29.04 -15.24
C PHE A 29 -25.02 29.85 -16.50
N ALA A 30 -24.69 29.34 -17.69
CA ALA A 30 -25.03 30.01 -18.95
C ALA A 30 -26.54 30.11 -19.16
N ALA A 31 -27.30 29.07 -18.81
CA ALA A 31 -28.76 29.05 -18.88
C ALA A 31 -29.42 29.98 -17.86
N ALA A 32 -28.82 30.14 -16.67
CA ALA A 32 -29.28 31.10 -15.67
C ALA A 32 -29.18 32.55 -16.19
N GLY A 33 -28.16 32.83 -17.03
CA GLY A 33 -27.94 34.13 -17.66
C GLY A 33 -27.55 35.24 -16.69
N GLY A 34 -27.09 36.37 -17.23
CA GLY A 34 -26.74 37.57 -16.46
C GLY A 34 -25.44 38.23 -16.90
N THR A 35 -25.14 39.39 -16.30
CA THR A 35 -23.89 40.14 -16.52
C THR A 35 -23.11 40.26 -15.22
N GLY A 36 -21.81 39.98 -15.25
CA GLY A 36 -20.97 39.95 -14.04
C GLY A 36 -21.16 38.66 -13.23
N SER A 37 -21.09 38.74 -11.91
CA SER A 37 -21.19 37.57 -11.04
C SER A 37 -22.61 37.00 -11.02
N VAL A 38 -22.78 35.79 -11.54
CA VAL A 38 -24.05 35.04 -11.54
C VAL A 38 -24.08 34.11 -10.32
N LYS A 39 -25.23 34.03 -9.62
CA LYS A 39 -25.47 33.11 -8.52
C LYS A 39 -26.55 32.11 -8.91
N LEU A 40 -26.33 30.84 -8.59
CA LEU A 40 -27.29 29.76 -8.80
C LEU A 40 -27.54 29.06 -7.47
N ALA A 41 -28.79 28.70 -7.19
CA ALA A 41 -29.12 27.91 -6.00
C ALA A 41 -28.66 26.46 -6.22
N ASP A 42 -28.18 25.80 -5.16
CA ASP A 42 -27.70 24.42 -5.21
C ASP A 42 -28.74 23.47 -5.81
N VAL A 43 -30.02 23.64 -5.46
CA VAL A 43 -31.13 22.81 -5.99
C VAL A 43 -31.27 22.90 -7.51
N ALA A 44 -30.95 24.07 -8.09
CA ALA A 44 -31.02 24.30 -9.54
C ALA A 44 -29.78 23.75 -10.24
N LEU A 45 -28.61 23.83 -9.59
CA LEU A 45 -27.38 23.20 -10.05
C LEU A 45 -27.50 21.67 -10.05
N GLU A 46 -28.01 21.08 -8.96
CA GLU A 46 -28.28 19.65 -8.84
C GLU A 46 -29.26 19.15 -9.90
N ALA A 47 -30.32 19.90 -10.17
CA ALA A 47 -31.27 19.57 -11.23
C ALA A 47 -30.60 19.59 -12.62
N GLY A 48 -29.72 20.56 -12.87
CA GLY A 48 -28.92 20.64 -14.10
C GLY A 48 -27.96 19.47 -14.27
N LEU A 49 -27.23 19.11 -13.22
CA LEU A 49 -26.31 17.97 -13.22
C LEU A 49 -27.05 16.64 -13.41
N ARG A 50 -28.19 16.47 -12.74
CA ARG A 50 -29.05 15.28 -12.89
C ARG A 50 -29.60 15.16 -14.30
N ALA A 51 -30.03 16.27 -14.92
CA ALA A 51 -30.51 16.28 -16.30
C ALA A 51 -29.38 15.94 -17.30
N ALA A 52 -28.13 16.29 -16.98
CA ALA A 52 -26.96 15.91 -17.75
C ALA A 52 -26.49 14.47 -17.50
N GLY A 53 -27.10 13.75 -16.54
CA GLY A 53 -26.70 12.38 -16.17
C GLY A 53 -25.36 12.30 -15.46
N VAL A 54 -24.90 13.40 -14.85
CA VAL A 54 -23.60 13.49 -14.17
C VAL A 54 -23.78 13.45 -12.67
N SER A 55 -22.90 12.72 -11.97
CA SER A 55 -22.87 12.69 -10.51
C SER A 55 -22.56 14.07 -9.92
N VAL A 56 -23.15 14.40 -8.77
CA VAL A 56 -22.84 15.64 -8.03
C VAL A 56 -21.50 15.52 -7.31
N THR A 57 -21.09 14.30 -6.99
CA THR A 57 -19.86 13.99 -6.26
C THR A 57 -18.93 13.11 -7.09
N ARG A 58 -17.63 13.31 -6.88
CA ARG A 58 -16.58 12.45 -7.44
C ARG A 58 -16.32 11.29 -6.48
N GLU A 59 -16.14 10.09 -7.03
CA GLU A 59 -15.66 8.95 -6.25
C GLU A 59 -14.16 9.10 -5.95
N ASP A 60 -13.77 8.76 -4.72
CA ASP A 60 -12.35 8.72 -4.34
C ASP A 60 -11.58 7.66 -5.12
N ILE A 61 -10.34 7.99 -5.44
CA ILE A 61 -9.42 7.06 -6.12
C ILE A 61 -9.00 5.99 -5.12
N GLN A 62 -9.39 4.75 -5.40
CA GLN A 62 -8.92 3.59 -4.66
C GLN A 62 -7.54 3.17 -5.21
N VAL A 63 -6.48 3.54 -4.51
CA VAL A 63 -5.12 3.09 -4.80
C VAL A 63 -4.85 1.85 -3.96
N SER A 64 -4.61 0.71 -4.60
CA SER A 64 -4.12 -0.46 -3.86
C SER A 64 -2.67 -0.19 -3.43
N SER A 65 -2.38 -0.31 -2.14
CA SER A 65 -1.02 -0.15 -1.61
C SER A 65 -0.05 -1.07 -2.37
N PRO A 66 0.97 -0.51 -3.06
CA PRO A 66 2.02 -1.35 -3.62
C PRO A 66 2.84 -1.93 -2.47
N THR A 67 2.72 -3.23 -2.22
CA THR A 67 3.56 -3.93 -1.26
C THR A 67 4.91 -4.22 -1.89
N LEU A 68 5.94 -3.44 -1.52
CA LEU A 68 7.33 -3.72 -1.89
C LEU A 68 8.06 -4.26 -0.66
N SER A 69 8.31 -5.57 -0.64
CA SER A 69 9.06 -6.23 0.43
C SER A 69 10.47 -6.61 -0.07
N GLY A 70 11.52 -6.24 0.68
CA GLY A 70 12.87 -6.79 0.49
C GLY A 70 13.87 -6.04 -0.41
N ILE A 71 13.98 -4.70 -0.35
CA ILE A 71 14.90 -3.95 -1.23
C ILE A 71 16.38 -4.12 -0.83
N ASP A 72 17.28 -4.38 -1.78
CA ASP A 72 18.74 -4.36 -1.60
C ASP A 72 19.22 -2.94 -1.16
N PRO A 73 20.03 -2.81 -0.08
CA PRO A 73 20.57 -1.52 0.37
C PRO A 73 21.28 -0.69 -0.71
N ALA A 74 21.71 -1.29 -1.82
CA ALA A 74 22.46 -0.60 -2.87
C ALA A 74 21.60 0.17 -3.92
N THR A 75 20.26 0.09 -3.92
CA THR A 75 19.48 0.46 -5.13
C THR A 75 18.59 1.71 -5.04
N GLY A 76 18.73 2.59 -4.04
CA GLY A 76 17.91 3.83 -4.03
C GLY A 76 17.89 4.68 -2.77
N TYR A 77 18.61 4.27 -1.72
CA TYR A 77 18.74 5.03 -0.47
C TYR A 77 20.11 5.73 -0.45
N ILE A 78 20.33 6.71 -1.31
CA ILE A 78 21.55 7.52 -1.26
C ILE A 78 21.21 8.77 -0.43
N GLU A 79 21.39 8.65 0.88
CA GLU A 79 21.26 9.65 1.96
C GLU A 79 19.88 9.99 2.56
N ASP A 80 18.76 9.56 1.95
CA ASP A 80 17.44 9.72 2.57
C ASP A 80 16.97 8.36 3.13
N PRO A 81 16.57 8.24 4.41
CA PRO A 81 15.89 7.03 4.91
C PRO A 81 14.57 6.75 4.17
N VAL A 82 14.09 7.68 3.34
CA VAL A 82 12.97 7.53 2.42
C VAL A 82 13.44 7.12 1.02
N ASN A 83 12.85 6.04 0.49
CA ASN A 83 12.98 5.71 -0.93
C ASN A 83 12.19 6.73 -1.77
N SER A 84 12.86 7.53 -2.60
CA SER A 84 12.20 8.59 -3.37
C SER A 84 11.21 8.09 -4.44
N ALA A 85 11.33 6.82 -4.88
CA ALA A 85 10.42 6.23 -5.86
C ALA A 85 9.12 5.72 -5.23
N THR A 86 9.16 5.27 -3.96
CA THR A 86 8.00 4.66 -3.29
C THR A 86 7.49 5.44 -2.08
N GLY A 87 8.24 6.45 -1.62
CA GLY A 87 7.98 7.14 -0.36
C GLY A 87 8.22 6.29 0.89
N ASN A 88 8.80 5.08 0.75
CA ASN A 88 8.98 4.19 1.90
C ASN A 88 10.15 4.65 2.78
N PHE A 89 9.83 5.05 4.00
CA PHE A 89 10.79 5.34 5.06
C PHE A 89 11.22 4.06 5.80
N VAL A 90 12.53 3.82 5.88
CA VAL A 90 13.16 2.71 6.59
C VAL A 90 14.19 3.25 7.59
N LEU A 91 14.10 2.83 8.85
CA LEU A 91 15.00 3.28 9.91
C LEU A 91 15.50 2.09 10.75
N PRO A 92 16.78 1.72 10.66
CA PRO A 92 17.40 0.80 11.60
C PRO A 92 17.76 1.50 12.91
N GLU A 93 17.49 0.85 14.03
CA GLU A 93 17.85 1.32 15.37
C GLU A 93 18.48 0.17 16.17
N THR A 94 19.54 0.46 16.91
CA THR A 94 20.18 -0.48 17.83
C THR A 94 19.89 -0.05 19.25
N ASP A 95 19.10 -0.84 19.97
CA ASP A 95 18.66 -0.54 21.33
C ASP A 95 19.73 -0.93 22.36
N LEU A 96 20.42 -2.06 22.10
CA LEU A 96 21.45 -2.59 22.99
C LEU A 96 22.52 -3.33 22.18
N ALA A 97 23.79 -3.02 22.45
CA ALA A 97 24.93 -3.74 21.89
C ALA A 97 25.96 -4.01 23.00
N PHE A 98 26.49 -5.22 23.04
CA PHE A 98 27.59 -5.58 23.94
C PHE A 98 28.95 -5.49 23.21
N GLY A 99 30.04 -5.40 23.97
CA GLY A 99 31.41 -5.40 23.43
C GLY A 99 32.17 -6.69 23.73
N GLY A 100 33.36 -6.84 23.13
CA GLY A 100 34.28 -7.94 23.44
C GLY A 100 33.72 -9.32 23.03
N PRO A 101 33.91 -10.38 23.85
CA PRO A 101 33.44 -11.73 23.51
C PRO A 101 31.94 -11.88 23.25
N SER A 102 31.12 -10.93 23.72
CA SER A 102 29.66 -10.92 23.55
C SER A 102 29.19 -9.94 22.47
N GLN A 103 30.06 -9.46 21.59
CA GLN A 103 29.73 -8.46 20.57
C GLN A 103 28.59 -8.85 19.60
N GLU A 104 28.28 -10.14 19.49
CA GLU A 104 27.16 -10.64 18.68
C GLU A 104 25.80 -10.52 19.38
N LEU A 105 25.78 -10.29 20.70
CA LEU A 105 24.54 -10.05 21.42
C LEU A 105 24.11 -8.61 21.16
N VAL A 106 23.18 -8.45 20.22
CA VAL A 106 22.65 -7.15 19.81
C VAL A 106 21.13 -7.24 19.78
N ILE A 107 20.47 -6.24 20.35
CA ILE A 107 19.03 -6.01 20.17
C ILE A 107 18.91 -4.81 19.26
N SER A 108 18.34 -5.07 18.09
CA SER A 108 18.02 -4.05 17.10
C SER A 108 16.56 -4.14 16.70
N ARG A 109 16.05 -3.03 16.22
CA ARG A 109 14.72 -2.91 15.64
C ARG A 109 14.79 -2.16 14.32
N MET A 110 13.88 -2.50 13.42
CA MET A 110 13.74 -1.88 12.10
C MET A 110 12.35 -1.27 12.00
N TYR A 111 12.28 0.00 11.63
CA TYR A 111 11.01 0.63 11.26
C TYR A 111 10.85 0.65 9.74
N ASN A 112 9.63 0.37 9.26
CA ASN A 112 9.23 0.48 7.87
C ASN A 112 7.83 1.09 7.77
N SER A 113 7.72 2.24 7.10
CA SER A 113 6.46 2.98 6.97
C SER A 113 5.38 2.25 6.16
N THR A 114 5.76 1.44 5.16
CA THR A 114 4.81 0.63 4.39
C THR A 114 4.20 -0.47 5.24
N LEU A 115 5.00 -1.11 6.11
CA LEU A 115 4.49 -2.07 7.10
C LEU A 115 3.60 -1.38 8.15
N ALA A 116 3.97 -0.16 8.59
CA ALA A 116 3.14 0.62 9.50
C ALA A 116 1.77 0.95 8.90
N ALA A 117 1.71 1.24 7.59
CA ALA A 117 0.47 1.51 6.89
C ALA A 117 -0.41 0.25 6.71
N ALA A 118 0.18 -0.95 6.70
CA ALA A 118 -0.52 -2.23 6.57
C ALA A 118 -1.02 -2.82 7.91
N HIS A 119 -1.11 -2.02 8.97
CA HIS A 119 -1.42 -2.45 10.34
C HIS A 119 -2.79 -3.10 10.55
N ASP A 120 -3.71 -2.97 9.58
CA ASP A 120 -5.00 -3.65 9.60
C ASP A 120 -4.87 -5.18 9.46
N GLU A 121 -3.69 -5.69 9.09
CA GLU A 121 -3.33 -7.10 9.09
C GLU A 121 -2.56 -7.46 10.38
N PRO A 122 -3.20 -8.05 11.41
CA PRO A 122 -2.57 -8.27 12.72
C PRO A 122 -1.34 -9.17 12.65
N GLU A 123 -1.31 -10.08 11.68
CA GLU A 123 -0.19 -11.00 11.44
C GLU A 123 1.07 -10.30 10.89
N ALA A 124 0.92 -9.09 10.34
CA ALA A 124 2.01 -8.26 9.84
C ALA A 124 2.65 -7.39 10.93
N CYS A 125 2.04 -7.32 12.12
CA CYS A 125 2.51 -6.49 13.22
C CYS A 125 3.49 -7.26 14.13
N GLY A 126 4.71 -6.73 14.28
CA GLY A 126 5.67 -7.25 15.25
C GLY A 126 5.30 -6.93 16.70
N VAL A 127 6.05 -7.50 17.65
CA VAL A 127 5.85 -7.34 19.10
C VAL A 127 5.99 -5.89 19.57
N LEU A 128 6.66 -5.05 18.79
CA LEU A 128 6.86 -3.62 19.06
C LEU A 128 5.79 -2.73 18.43
N GLY A 129 4.80 -3.30 17.75
CA GLY A 129 3.68 -2.60 17.14
C GLY A 129 3.88 -2.24 15.66
N PRO A 130 2.96 -1.44 15.08
CA PRO A 130 2.92 -1.13 13.65
C PRO A 130 4.24 -0.61 13.07
N GLY A 131 4.70 -1.28 12.01
CA GLY A 131 5.90 -0.90 11.26
C GLY A 131 7.21 -1.29 11.91
N TRP A 132 7.21 -1.77 13.15
CA TRP A 132 8.42 -2.21 13.83
C TRP A 132 8.63 -3.72 13.69
N SER A 133 9.88 -4.10 13.49
CA SER A 133 10.33 -5.49 13.53
C SER A 133 11.61 -5.62 14.33
N THR A 134 11.78 -6.74 15.02
CA THR A 134 12.98 -7.08 15.78
C THR A 134 13.23 -8.59 15.73
N ILE A 135 14.35 -9.04 16.32
CA ILE A 135 14.70 -10.47 16.39
C ILE A 135 13.62 -11.34 17.05
N LEU A 136 12.82 -10.76 17.95
CA LEU A 136 11.70 -11.43 18.62
C LEU A 136 10.54 -11.77 17.67
N ASP A 137 10.48 -11.13 16.50
CA ASP A 137 9.46 -11.36 15.48
C ASP A 137 9.86 -12.44 14.48
N GLN A 138 11.13 -12.88 14.51
CA GLN A 138 11.68 -13.85 13.58
C GLN A 138 10.95 -15.19 13.72
N ARG A 139 10.37 -15.66 12.62
CA ARG A 139 9.59 -16.91 12.59
C ARG A 139 9.56 -17.53 11.21
N LEU A 140 9.29 -18.83 11.18
CA LEU A 140 9.01 -19.57 9.96
C LEU A 140 7.50 -19.86 9.91
N ILE A 141 6.82 -19.39 8.87
CA ILE A 141 5.41 -19.65 8.60
C ILE A 141 5.34 -20.69 7.49
N VAL A 142 4.84 -21.89 7.79
CA VAL A 142 4.79 -23.00 6.84
C VAL A 142 3.34 -23.28 6.45
N THR A 143 3.11 -23.42 5.16
CA THR A 143 1.84 -23.81 4.54
C THR A 143 2.08 -25.02 3.63
N ASP A 144 1.02 -25.58 3.04
CA ASP A 144 1.16 -26.72 2.11
C ASP A 144 1.89 -26.34 0.81
N GLU A 145 1.92 -25.05 0.45
CA GLU A 145 2.46 -24.55 -0.81
C GLU A 145 3.83 -23.87 -0.66
N GLN A 146 4.15 -23.36 0.54
CA GLN A 146 5.36 -22.56 0.77
C GLN A 146 5.78 -22.53 2.24
N ALA A 147 7.07 -22.24 2.45
CA ALA A 147 7.60 -21.78 3.72
C ALA A 147 8.02 -20.31 3.59
N ARG A 148 7.56 -19.45 4.49
CA ARG A 148 7.91 -18.03 4.58
C ARG A 148 8.76 -17.80 5.82
N TRP A 149 9.97 -17.29 5.63
CA TRP A 149 10.82 -16.85 6.73
C TRP A 149 10.66 -15.35 6.94
N VAL A 150 10.02 -14.96 8.04
CA VAL A 150 9.98 -13.57 8.51
C VAL A 150 11.27 -13.31 9.29
N ARG A 151 12.01 -12.31 8.86
CA ARG A 151 13.31 -11.93 9.43
C ARG A 151 13.15 -10.88 10.54
N ASP A 152 14.26 -10.67 11.25
CA ASP A 152 14.43 -9.67 12.30
C ASP A 152 14.28 -8.21 11.82
N ASP A 153 14.50 -7.97 10.52
CA ASP A 153 14.28 -6.68 9.86
C ASP A 153 12.87 -6.54 9.23
N GLY A 154 11.99 -7.52 9.47
CA GLY A 154 10.63 -7.55 8.92
C GLY A 154 10.52 -8.03 7.47
N ARG A 155 11.64 -8.36 6.80
CA ARG A 155 11.59 -8.93 5.44
C ARG A 155 11.09 -10.35 5.47
N GLU A 156 10.43 -10.73 4.39
CA GLU A 156 9.97 -12.10 4.19
C GLU A 156 10.69 -12.74 3.01
N ILE A 157 11.25 -13.93 3.26
CA ILE A 157 11.82 -14.78 2.21
C ILE A 157 10.88 -15.95 1.99
N VAL A 158 10.38 -16.10 0.77
CA VAL A 158 9.44 -17.15 0.38
C VAL A 158 10.18 -18.30 -0.29
N PHE A 159 9.99 -19.51 0.24
CA PHE A 159 10.49 -20.76 -0.31
C PHE A 159 9.28 -21.56 -0.82
N PRO A 160 9.07 -21.68 -2.15
CA PRO A 160 7.97 -22.48 -2.68
C PRO A 160 8.23 -23.98 -2.41
N LEU A 161 7.20 -24.68 -1.93
CA LEU A 161 7.22 -26.12 -1.76
C LEU A 161 6.64 -26.74 -3.04
N THR A 162 7.50 -27.34 -3.87
CA THR A 162 7.02 -28.09 -5.04
C THR A 162 6.39 -29.39 -4.54
N GLY A 163 5.16 -29.66 -5.00
CA GLY A 163 4.21 -30.55 -4.34
C GLY A 163 4.72 -31.95 -3.97
N ARG A 164 4.23 -32.40 -2.80
CA ARG A 164 4.25 -33.80 -2.38
C ARG A 164 3.25 -34.60 -3.24
N ASN A 165 3.61 -34.88 -4.49
CA ASN A 165 2.95 -35.87 -5.32
C ASN A 165 4.02 -36.79 -5.93
N GLY A 166 4.32 -37.91 -5.24
CA GLY A 166 5.15 -38.96 -5.82
C GLY A 166 5.98 -39.85 -4.88
N ALA A 167 5.51 -40.18 -3.66
CA ALA A 167 5.97 -41.40 -2.98
C ALA A 167 4.95 -41.82 -1.93
N SER A 168 3.98 -42.64 -2.33
CA SER A 168 3.39 -43.61 -1.42
C SER A 168 4.48 -44.65 -1.09
N GLY A 169 5.36 -44.31 -0.15
CA GLY A 169 6.17 -45.30 0.54
C GLY A 169 5.34 -45.83 1.69
N SER A 170 4.60 -46.92 1.46
CA SER A 170 4.02 -47.71 2.54
C SER A 170 5.10 -48.02 3.59
N PRO A 171 4.79 -47.94 4.89
CA PRO A 171 5.71 -48.47 5.89
C PRO A 171 5.71 -50.00 5.74
N HIS A 172 6.70 -50.53 5.04
CA HIS A 172 7.03 -51.94 5.13
C HIS A 172 8.11 -52.10 6.20
N CYS A 173 7.65 -52.67 7.32
CA CYS A 173 8.39 -53.27 8.44
C CYS A 173 9.24 -52.34 9.31
#